data_AF-A0A9X4XIL1-F1
#
_entry.id   AF-A0A9X4XIL1-F1
#
_cell.length_a   1.000
_cell.length_b   1.000
_cell.length_c   1.000
_cell.angle_alpha   90.00
_cell.angle_beta   90.00
_cell.angle_gamma   90.00
#
_symmetry.space_group_name_H-M   'P 1'
#
loop_
_entity.id
_entity.type
_entity.pdbx_description
1 polymer ?
#
loop_
_entity_poly.entity_id
_entity_poly.type
_entity_poly.pdbx_seq_one_letter_code
_entity_poly.pdbx_strand_id
1 'polypeptide(L)'
;MDAKTLARIGAVAFVAVAITATVIELTRKVERPETTPARQAEVGAADPLRDELFRCQSLGEAGPRDRACLRAWAESRRRFLMPRTTPSTSPSDASRPTGETRGEGAAPNGE
;
A
#
# COMPACT_ATOMS: atom_id res chain seq x y z
N MET A 1 -8.97 46.18 -14.57
CA MET A 1 -7.63 45.71 -14.13
C MET A 1 -6.61 46.42 -14.98
N ASP A 2 -5.59 47.04 -14.37
CA ASP A 2 -4.56 47.73 -15.12
C ASP A 2 -3.75 46.77 -15.99
N ALA A 3 -3.46 47.14 -17.24
CA ALA A 3 -2.62 46.32 -18.12
C ALA A 3 -1.25 46.00 -17.48
N LYS A 4 -0.77 46.89 -16.61
CA LYS A 4 0.47 46.70 -15.83
C LYS A 4 0.35 45.59 -14.78
N THR A 5 -0.80 45.43 -14.12
CA THR A 5 -1.00 44.36 -13.13
C THR A 5 -1.16 43.02 -13.83
N LEU A 6 -1.86 42.97 -14.97
CA LEU A 6 -1.95 41.77 -15.81
C LEU A 6 -0.58 41.31 -16.32
N ALA A 7 0.27 42.24 -16.79
CA ALA A 7 1.62 41.92 -17.24
C ALA A 7 2.49 41.34 -16.11
N ARG A 8 2.37 41.88 -14.89
CA ARG A 8 3.08 41.36 -13.71
C ARG A 8 2.61 39.95 -13.34
N ILE A 9 1.31 39.71 -13.35
CA ILE A 9 0.75 38.39 -13.06
C ILE A 9 1.25 37.37 -14.09
N GLY A 10 1.23 37.71 -15.38
CA GLY A 10 1.77 36.85 -16.43
C GLY A 10 3.25 36.52 -16.24
N ALA A 11 4.07 37.53 -15.92
CA ALA A 11 5.49 37.32 -15.67
C ALA A 11 5.75 36.41 -14.46
N VAL A 12 5.04 36.63 -13.35
CA VAL A 12 5.18 35.79 -12.15
C VAL A 12 4.73 34.35 -12.41
N ALA A 13 3.60 34.16 -13.12
CA ALA A 13 3.12 32.83 -13.50
C ALA A 13 4.13 32.10 -14.39
N PHE A 14 4.71 32.79 -15.37
CA PHE A 14 5.73 32.20 -16.25
C PHE A 14 6.99 31.79 -15.47
N VAL A 15 7.48 32.65 -14.56
CA VAL A 15 8.63 32.33 -13.70
C VAL A 15 8.32 31.11 -12.81
N ALA A 16 7.14 31.04 -12.21
CA ALA A 16 6.75 29.89 -11.38
C ALA A 16 6.69 28.57 -12.17
N VAL A 17 6.15 28.61 -13.40
CA VAL A 17 6.14 27.45 -14.32
C VAL A 17 7.56 27.05 -14.70
N ALA A 18 8.43 28.01 -15.04
CA ALA A 18 9.82 27.74 -15.39
C ALA A 18 10.59 27.08 -14.23
N ILE A 19 10.43 27.56 -12.99
CA ILE A 19 11.05 26.95 -11.80
C ILE A 19 10.53 25.52 -11.58
N THR A 20 9.23 25.30 -11.74
CA THR A 20 8.65 23.96 -11.58
C THR A 20 9.19 22.99 -12.63
N ALA A 21 9.32 23.45 -13.89
CA ALA A 21 9.88 22.65 -14.97
C ALA A 21 11.36 22.28 -14.71
N THR A 22 12.18 23.23 -14.24
CA THR A 22 13.60 22.95 -13.93
C THR A 22 13.74 21.98 -12.77
N VAL A 23 12.92 22.09 -11.72
CA VAL A 23 12.91 21.13 -10.61
C VAL A 23 12.60 19.72 -11.13
N ILE A 24 11.56 19.55 -11.96
CA ILE A 24 11.18 18.24 -12.52
C ILE A 24 12.29 17.68 -13.41
N GLU A 25 12.92 18.51 -14.23
CA GLU A 25 14.00 18.07 -15.13
C GLU A 25 15.25 17.64 -14.36
N LEU A 26 15.59 18.35 -13.29
CA LEU A 26 16.68 17.97 -12.38
C LEU A 26 16.35 16.67 -11.64
N THR A 27 15.14 16.52 -11.08
CA THR A 27 14.73 15.26 -10.43
C THR A 27 14.76 14.09 -11.42
N ARG A 28 14.23 14.26 -12.63
CA ARG A 28 14.27 13.22 -13.68
C ARG A 28 15.68 12.87 -14.11
N LYS A 29 16.60 13.83 -14.16
CA LYS A 29 18.00 13.62 -14.53
C LYS A 29 18.82 13.00 -13.39
N VAL A 30 18.36 13.10 -12.15
CA VAL A 30 18.88 12.37 -10.97
C VAL A 30 18.29 10.95 -10.88
N GLU A 31 17.07 10.72 -11.37
CA GLU A 31 16.41 9.41 -11.37
C GLU A 31 16.74 8.56 -12.62
N ARG A 32 17.17 9.20 -13.71
CA ARG A 32 17.57 8.51 -14.95
C ARG A 32 18.97 7.87 -14.97
N PRO A 33 19.98 8.23 -14.14
CA PRO A 33 21.27 7.54 -14.19
C PRO A 33 21.22 6.17 -13.52
N GLU A 34 20.38 5.92 -12.51
CA GLU A 34 20.50 4.73 -11.67
C GLU A 34 19.16 4.30 -11.03
N THR A 35 18.04 4.29 -11.77
CA THR A 35 16.77 3.82 -11.20
C THR A 35 15.98 2.99 -12.21
N THR A 36 16.48 1.77 -12.42
CA THR A 36 15.62 0.61 -12.66
C THR A 36 14.43 0.69 -11.69
N PRO A 37 13.19 0.62 -12.16
CA PRO A 37 12.04 0.92 -11.34
C PRO A 37 11.96 -0.12 -10.22
N ALA A 38 12.19 0.31 -8.97
CA ALA A 38 11.87 -0.47 -7.77
C ALA A 38 10.39 -0.92 -7.74
N ARG A 39 9.55 -0.37 -8.62
CA ARG A 39 8.15 -0.74 -8.85
C ARG A 39 7.95 -2.04 -9.66
N GLN A 40 8.98 -2.58 -10.31
CA GLN A 40 8.86 -3.87 -11.01
C GLN A 40 9.03 -5.08 -10.09
N ALA A 41 9.56 -4.91 -8.87
CA ALA A 41 9.78 -6.00 -7.93
C ALA A 41 8.50 -6.58 -7.30
N GLU A 42 7.33 -5.94 -7.51
CA GLU A 42 6.03 -6.39 -7.01
C GLU A 42 5.09 -6.86 -8.13
N VAL A 43 5.66 -7.22 -9.29
CA VAL A 43 4.95 -7.89 -10.41
C VAL A 43 4.90 -9.42 -10.17
N GLY A 44 4.98 -9.84 -8.91
CA GLY A 44 5.16 -11.23 -8.50
C GLY A 44 3.93 -11.85 -7.83
N ALA A 45 2.74 -11.67 -8.39
CA ALA A 45 1.54 -12.52 -8.28
C ALA A 45 0.38 -11.74 -8.89
N ALA A 46 -0.52 -12.43 -9.59
CA ALA A 46 -1.83 -11.88 -9.92
C ALA A 46 -2.59 -11.61 -8.60
N ASP A 47 -2.38 -10.43 -8.02
CA ASP A 47 -3.01 -10.06 -6.76
C ASP A 47 -4.47 -9.73 -7.07
N PRO A 48 -5.45 -10.55 -6.65
CA PRO A 48 -6.86 -10.25 -6.87
C PRO A 48 -7.26 -8.88 -6.30
N LEU A 49 -6.48 -8.34 -5.34
CA LEU A 49 -6.65 -6.99 -4.82
C LEU A 49 -6.39 -5.91 -5.88
N ARG A 50 -5.44 -6.11 -6.79
CA ARG A 50 -5.16 -5.16 -7.89
C ARG A 50 -6.30 -5.13 -8.88
N ASP A 51 -6.86 -6.28 -9.22
CA ASP A 51 -8.01 -6.38 -10.14
C ASP A 51 -9.26 -5.70 -9.54
N GLU A 52 -9.50 -5.91 -8.24
CA GLU A 52 -10.60 -5.25 -7.53
C GLU A 52 -10.41 -3.73 -7.46
N LEU A 53 -9.19 -3.25 -7.20
CA LEU A 53 -8.88 -1.81 -7.23
C LEU A 53 -9.07 -1.20 -8.62
N PHE A 54 -8.72 -1.92 -9.70
CA PHE A 54 -8.98 -1.49 -11.06
C PHE A 54 -10.47 -1.40 -11.36
N ARG A 55 -11.25 -2.42 -10.95
CA ARG A 55 -12.72 -2.37 -11.06
C ARG A 55 -13.27 -1.16 -10.32
N CYS A 56 -12.82 -0.91 -9.09
CA CYS A 56 -13.26 0.21 -8.28
C CYS A 56 -12.88 1.57 -8.87
N GLN A 57 -11.74 1.68 -9.56
CA GLN A 57 -11.37 2.89 -10.28
C GLN A 57 -12.32 3.16 -11.46
N SER A 58 -12.74 2.11 -12.18
CA SER A 58 -13.68 2.23 -13.30
C SER A 58 -15.08 2.71 -12.89
N LEU A 59 -15.45 2.58 -11.60
CA LEU A 59 -16.71 3.06 -11.05
C LEU A 59 -16.74 4.58 -10.79
N GLY A 60 -15.58 5.25 -10.75
CA GLY A 60 -15.48 6.69 -10.49
C GLY A 60 -16.18 7.11 -9.19
N GLU A 61 -17.10 8.07 -9.27
CA GLU A 61 -17.88 8.60 -8.14
C GLU A 61 -18.75 7.57 -7.41
N ALA A 62 -19.06 6.43 -8.04
CA ALA A 62 -19.78 5.35 -7.38
C ALA A 62 -18.87 4.50 -6.48
N GLY A 63 -17.56 4.50 -6.74
CA GLY A 63 -16.56 3.69 -6.01
C GLY A 63 -16.56 3.91 -4.49
N PRO A 64 -16.57 5.15 -3.98
CA PRO A 64 -16.63 5.42 -2.54
C PRO A 64 -17.92 4.99 -1.84
N ARG A 65 -18.98 4.67 -2.59
CA ARG A 65 -20.27 4.19 -2.05
C ARG A 65 -20.36 2.66 -2.03
N ASP A 66 -19.45 1.97 -2.71
CA ASP A 66 -19.41 0.52 -2.79
C ASP A 66 -18.59 -0.08 -1.62
N ARG A 67 -19.22 -0.98 -0.85
CA ARG A 67 -18.60 -1.63 0.31
C ARG A 67 -17.44 -2.57 -0.06
N ALA A 68 -17.46 -3.19 -1.24
CA ALA A 68 -16.35 -3.99 -1.73
C ALA A 68 -15.14 -3.09 -2.05
N CYS A 69 -15.39 -1.93 -2.66
CA CYS A 69 -14.34 -0.96 -2.96
C CYS A 69 -13.68 -0.35 -1.72
N LEU A 70 -14.48 0.01 -0.71
CA LEU A 70 -13.95 0.50 0.57
C LEU A 70 -13.04 -0.53 1.24
N ARG A 71 -13.41 -1.83 1.19
CA ARG A 71 -12.60 -2.92 1.75
C ARG A 71 -11.28 -3.11 0.98
N ALA A 72 -11.34 -3.12 -0.35
CA ALA A 72 -10.16 -3.25 -1.20
C ALA A 72 -9.16 -2.11 -0.96
N TRP A 73 -9.66 -0.88 -0.80
CA TRP A 73 -8.82 0.28 -0.53
C TRP A 73 -8.17 0.24 0.86
N ALA A 74 -8.91 -0.19 1.88
CA ALA A 74 -8.37 -0.37 3.23
C ALA A 74 -7.26 -1.42 3.28
N GLU A 75 -7.45 -2.56 2.60
CA GLU A 75 -6.45 -3.63 2.53
C GLU A 75 -5.20 -3.20 1.75
N SER A 76 -5.38 -2.48 0.63
CA SER A 76 -4.26 -1.89 -0.12
C SER A 76 -3.43 -0.95 0.75
N ARG A 77 -4.09 -0.01 1.44
CA ARG A 77 -3.42 0.91 2.36
C ARG A 77 -2.72 0.17 3.50
N ARG A 78 -3.32 -0.89 4.06
CA ARG A 78 -2.69 -1.71 5.10
C ARG A 78 -1.39 -2.35 4.62
N ARG A 79 -1.37 -2.90 3.40
CA ARG A 79 -0.16 -3.50 2.80
C ARG A 79 0.92 -2.46 2.51
N PHE A 80 0.55 -1.29 1.99
CA PHE A 80 1.50 -0.19 1.76
C PHE A 80 2.10 0.36 3.06
N LEU A 81 1.31 0.44 4.12
CA LEU A 81 1.73 0.97 5.42
C LEU A 81 2.40 -0.08 6.32
N MET A 82 2.35 -1.36 5.95
CA MET A 82 3.15 -2.42 6.55
C MET A 82 4.24 -2.83 5.56
N PRO A 83 5.40 -2.15 5.53
CA PRO A 83 6.59 -2.79 4.99
C PRO A 83 6.72 -4.10 5.76
N ARG A 84 6.76 -5.23 5.05
CA ARG A 84 6.99 -6.56 5.65
C ARG A 84 8.16 -6.44 6.64
N THR A 85 7.88 -6.31 7.94
CA THR A 85 8.74 -6.94 8.92
C THR A 85 8.74 -8.40 8.50
N THR A 86 9.92 -8.86 8.14
CA THR A 86 10.21 -10.20 7.66
C THR A 86 9.32 -11.24 8.32
N PRO A 87 8.81 -12.24 7.56
CA PRO A 87 8.08 -13.34 8.18
C PRO A 87 9.07 -14.06 9.09
N SER A 88 9.04 -13.77 10.39
CA SER A 88 9.47 -14.74 11.37
C SER A 88 8.39 -15.81 11.33
N THR A 89 8.65 -16.84 10.54
CA THR A 89 8.03 -18.15 10.66
C THR A 89 8.03 -18.51 12.13
N SER A 90 6.92 -18.27 12.83
CA SER A 90 6.60 -19.01 14.04
C SER A 90 5.56 -20.04 13.62
N PRO A 91 5.93 -21.31 13.40
CA PRO A 91 4.99 -22.39 13.19
C PRO A 91 4.37 -22.71 14.56
N SER A 92 3.56 -21.80 15.08
CA SER A 92 2.88 -21.98 16.37
C SER A 92 1.42 -22.42 16.22
N ASP A 93 0.97 -22.76 15.01
CA ASP A 93 -0.44 -23.15 14.82
C ASP A 93 -0.66 -24.29 13.80
N ALA A 94 0.19 -25.32 13.83
CA ALA A 94 -0.05 -26.54 13.05
C ALA A 94 0.31 -27.85 13.76
N SER A 95 0.56 -27.85 15.07
CA SER A 95 0.72 -29.09 15.84
C SER A 95 0.23 -28.92 17.27
N ARG A 96 -1.04 -28.56 17.41
CA ARG A 96 -1.77 -28.82 18.65
C ARG A 96 -3.05 -29.60 18.31
N PRO A 97 -2.98 -30.93 18.14
CA PRO A 97 -4.16 -31.74 18.33
C PRO A 97 -4.49 -31.72 19.82
N THR A 98 -5.55 -31.00 20.15
CA THR A 98 -6.23 -31.03 21.44
C THR A 98 -6.80 -32.44 21.66
N GLY A 99 -6.29 -33.13 22.68
CA GLY A 99 -6.85 -34.35 23.26
C GLY A 99 -6.21 -34.49 24.65
N GLU A 100 -6.75 -33.83 25.66
CA GLU A 100 -7.87 -34.28 26.50
C GLU A 100 -7.42 -35.23 27.62
N THR A 101 -7.63 -34.78 28.86
CA THR A 101 -7.65 -35.49 30.15
C THR A 101 -6.36 -36.16 30.67
N ARG A 102 -5.54 -35.40 31.41
CA ARG A 102 -4.71 -35.98 32.48
C ARG A 102 -5.58 -36.07 33.74
N GLY A 103 -6.17 -37.26 33.92
CA GLY A 103 -6.93 -37.64 35.09
C GLY A 103 -6.09 -37.58 36.37
N GLU A 104 -6.74 -36.98 37.36
CA GLU A 104 -6.47 -36.95 38.77
C GLU A 104 -6.86 -38.31 39.43
N GLY A 105 -6.20 -38.69 40.53
CA GLY A 105 -6.60 -39.80 41.42
C GLY A 105 -5.65 -41.02 41.36
N ALA A 106 -4.76 -41.22 42.33
CA ALA A 106 -5.01 -41.81 43.66
C ALA A 106 -4.95 -43.36 43.67
N ALA A 107 -3.93 -43.85 44.41
CA ALA A 107 -3.65 -45.16 45.03
C ALA A 107 -4.45 -46.43 44.63
N PRO A 108 -3.79 -47.59 44.78
CA PRO A 108 -4.43 -48.62 45.61
C PRO A 108 -3.54 -49.09 46.77
N ASN A 109 -4.16 -49.17 47.96
CA ASN A 109 -3.72 -49.97 49.11
C ASN A 109 -4.56 -51.26 49.13
N GLY A 110 -3.91 -52.39 49.46
CA GLY A 110 -4.40 -53.63 50.10
C GLY A 110 -5.76 -54.24 49.75
N GLU A 111 -5.75 -55.48 49.23
CA GLU A 111 -5.94 -56.73 50.00
C GLU A 111 -5.25 -57.88 49.24
#